data_AF-A0A2A2M2S8-F1
#
_entry.id   AF-A0A2A2M2S8-F1
#
_cell.length_a   1.000
_cell.length_b   1.000
_cell.length_c   1.000
_cell.angle_alpha   90.00
_cell.angle_beta   90.00
_cell.angle_gamma   90.00
#
_symmetry.space_group_name_H-M   'P 1'
#
loop_
_entity.id
_entity.type
_entity.pdbx_description
1 polymer ?
#
loop_
_entity_poly.entity_id
_entity_poly.type
_entity_poly.pdbx_seq_one_letter_code
_entity_poly.pdbx_strand_id
1 'polypeptide(L)'
;MAARSDPLADRIAGQPADCISLSSTNGPEIVDAHTILYRQGAGRTVWKTGPVGACPSLAPLNTLIVDVWGGQLCRNDRFRVLTPGTSIPSPYCRFTRFTPYTLPDKR
;
A
#
# COMPACT_ATOMS: atom_id res chain seq x y z
N MET A 1 -0.10 -5.52 -23.77
CA MET A 1 -0.08 -5.13 -22.35
C MET A 1 0.50 -3.73 -22.25
N ALA A 2 -0.26 -2.73 -21.79
CA ALA A 2 0.31 -1.42 -21.53
C ALA A 2 1.28 -1.55 -20.36
N ALA A 3 2.54 -1.15 -20.54
CA ALA A 3 3.47 -1.02 -19.43
C ALA A 3 2.88 0.01 -18.46
N ARG A 4 2.44 -0.44 -17.28
CA ARG A 4 1.97 0.47 -16.24
C ARG A 4 3.16 1.33 -15.84
N SER A 5 3.06 2.64 -15.99
CA SER A 5 4.11 3.58 -15.58
C SER A 5 4.56 3.26 -14.17
N ASP A 6 5.87 3.19 -13.90
CA ASP A 6 6.37 2.94 -12.54
C ASP A 6 5.82 4.04 -11.63
N PRO A 7 4.92 3.71 -10.68
CA PRO A 7 4.27 4.70 -9.84
C PRO A 7 5.24 5.44 -8.91
N LEU A 8 6.46 4.91 -8.74
CA LEU A 8 7.52 5.47 -7.93
C LEU A 8 8.58 6.24 -8.73
N ALA A 9 8.49 6.24 -10.07
CA ALA A 9 9.43 6.96 -10.93
C ALA A 9 9.53 8.45 -10.54
N ASP A 10 10.74 8.97 -10.59
CA ASP A 10 11.08 10.37 -10.31
C ASP A 10 10.72 10.86 -8.89
N ARG A 11 10.52 9.93 -7.96
CA ARG A 11 10.27 10.23 -6.54
C ARG A 11 11.45 9.84 -5.67
N ILE A 12 11.63 10.59 -4.59
CA ILE A 12 12.69 10.38 -3.61
C ILE A 12 12.10 9.66 -2.40
N ALA A 13 12.74 8.56 -1.98
CA ALA A 13 12.37 7.84 -0.77
C ALA A 13 12.74 8.65 0.48
N GLY A 14 11.77 8.84 1.38
CA GLY A 14 11.98 9.45 2.70
C GLY A 14 12.09 8.43 3.83
N GLN A 15 12.12 8.93 5.07
CA GLN A 15 12.16 8.10 6.27
C GLN A 15 10.86 7.29 6.41
N PRO A 16 10.92 5.96 6.64
CA PRO A 16 9.74 5.14 6.88
C PRO A 16 8.98 5.57 8.14
N ALA A 17 7.67 5.75 8.01
CA ALA A 17 6.76 6.03 9.11
C ALA A 17 6.13 4.74 9.66
N ASP A 18 5.82 4.76 10.95
CA ASP A 18 5.10 3.65 11.58
C ASP A 18 3.59 3.68 11.26
N CYS A 19 3.00 4.86 11.00
CA CYS A 19 1.59 5.00 10.64
C CYS A 19 1.36 6.09 9.59
N ILE A 20 0.32 5.94 8.76
CA ILE A 20 -0.18 6.95 7.82
C ILE A 20 -1.64 7.30 8.14
N SER A 21 -2.08 8.51 7.81
CA SER A 21 -3.47 8.95 8.03
C SER A 21 -4.36 8.56 6.85
N LEU A 22 -5.38 7.75 7.11
CA LEU A 22 -6.31 7.29 6.06
C LEU A 22 -7.22 8.41 5.54
N SER A 23 -7.49 9.44 6.35
CA SER A 23 -8.30 10.60 5.96
C SER A 23 -7.74 11.42 4.81
N SER A 24 -6.44 11.28 4.51
CA SER A 24 -5.75 12.05 3.46
C SER A 24 -5.07 11.17 2.42
N THR A 25 -5.31 9.84 2.46
CA THR A 25 -4.69 8.87 1.55
C THR A 25 -5.75 8.14 0.74
N ASN A 26 -5.51 8.03 -0.56
CA ASN A 26 -6.26 7.22 -1.50
C ASN A 26 -5.56 5.88 -1.73
N GLY A 27 -6.31 4.81 -1.93
CA GLY A 27 -5.79 3.46 -2.14
C GLY A 27 -6.72 2.42 -1.52
N PRO A 28 -6.24 1.19 -1.30
CA PRO A 28 -4.91 0.65 -1.64
C PRO A 28 -4.75 0.28 -3.12
N GLU A 29 -3.51 0.27 -3.61
CA GLU A 29 -3.12 -0.30 -4.91
C GLU A 29 -2.11 -1.44 -4.70
N ILE A 30 -2.47 -2.67 -5.07
CA ILE A 30 -1.53 -3.81 -5.03
C ILE A 30 -0.75 -3.84 -6.34
N VAL A 31 0.57 -3.74 -6.25
CA VAL A 31 1.48 -3.70 -7.42
C VAL A 31 2.06 -5.08 -7.73
N ASP A 32 2.41 -5.83 -6.69
CA ASP A 32 2.98 -7.18 -6.78
C ASP A 32 2.79 -7.92 -5.43
N ALA A 33 3.46 -9.08 -5.27
CA ALA A 33 3.38 -9.91 -4.08
C ALA A 33 4.00 -9.32 -2.80
N HIS A 34 4.64 -8.16 -2.89
CA HIS A 34 5.35 -7.49 -1.79
C HIS A 34 5.07 -5.98 -1.71
N THR A 35 4.41 -5.39 -2.70
CA THR A 35 4.26 -3.93 -2.81
C THR A 35 2.80 -3.51 -2.82
N ILE A 36 2.43 -2.70 -1.83
CA ILE A 36 1.14 -2.01 -1.69
C ILE A 36 1.41 -0.51 -1.65
N LEU A 37 0.66 0.25 -2.44
CA LEU A 37 0.79 1.70 -2.54
C LEU A 37 -0.46 2.42 -2.04
N TYR A 38 -0.23 3.54 -1.36
CA TYR A 38 -1.24 4.55 -1.02
C TYR A 38 -0.78 5.91 -1.57
N ARG A 39 -1.71 6.73 -2.04
CA ARG A 39 -1.42 8.03 -2.67
C ARG A 39 -1.97 9.16 -1.80
N GLN A 40 -1.19 10.21 -1.59
CA GLN A 40 -1.58 11.37 -0.80
C GLN A 40 -1.31 12.66 -1.58
N GLY A 41 -2.11 13.70 -1.32
CA GLY A 41 -1.93 15.03 -1.91
C GLY A 41 -1.91 15.02 -3.44
N ALA A 42 -3.00 14.54 -4.06
CA ALA A 42 -3.11 14.37 -5.52
C ALA A 42 -1.98 13.50 -6.14
N GLY A 43 -1.38 12.61 -5.35
CA GLY A 43 -0.28 11.76 -5.80
C GLY A 43 1.10 12.43 -5.76
N ARG A 44 1.26 13.56 -5.06
CA ARG A 44 2.58 14.14 -4.77
C ARG A 44 3.42 13.22 -3.88
N THR A 45 2.77 12.52 -2.95
CA THR A 45 3.37 11.50 -2.10
C THR A 45 2.76 10.13 -2.41
N VAL A 46 3.60 9.12 -2.61
CA VAL A 46 3.19 7.72 -2.68
C VAL A 46 3.81 6.99 -1.50
N TRP A 47 2.99 6.43 -0.63
CA TRP A 47 3.42 5.60 0.48
C TRP A 47 3.55 4.16 0.00
N LYS A 48 4.75 3.61 0.07
CA LYS A 48 5.06 2.21 -0.20
C LYS A 48 5.06 1.41 1.10
N THR A 49 4.30 0.33 1.13
CA THR A 49 4.33 -0.69 2.19
C THR A 49 4.24 -2.09 1.57
N GLY A 50 4.19 -3.11 2.40
CA GLY A 50 4.07 -4.51 1.99
C GLY A 50 3.72 -5.42 3.17
N PRO A 51 3.64 -6.73 2.94
CA PRO A 51 3.48 -7.71 3.99
C PRO A 51 4.78 -7.88 4.80
N VAL A 52 4.66 -8.13 6.10
CA VAL A 52 5.74 -8.71 6.89
C VAL A 52 5.94 -10.16 6.44
N GLY A 53 7.03 -10.43 5.74
CA GLY A 53 7.28 -11.75 5.14
C GLY A 53 6.44 -11.99 3.88
N ALA A 54 6.06 -13.25 3.64
CA ALA A 54 5.25 -13.61 2.49
C ALA A 54 3.74 -13.49 2.81
N CYS A 55 2.95 -13.02 1.84
CA CYS A 55 1.49 -13.03 1.89
C CYS A 55 0.95 -13.67 0.59
N PRO A 56 0.67 -14.99 0.58
CA PRO A 56 0.47 -15.79 -0.65
C PRO A 56 -0.66 -15.35 -1.58
N SER A 57 -1.56 -14.47 -1.13
CA SER A 57 -2.69 -13.98 -1.92
C SER A 57 -2.52 -12.54 -2.40
N LEU A 58 -1.41 -11.87 -2.05
CA LEU A 58 -1.16 -10.50 -2.47
C LEU A 58 -0.78 -10.48 -3.96
N ALA A 59 -1.66 -9.95 -4.80
CA ALA A 59 -1.43 -9.84 -6.24
C ALA A 59 -2.26 -8.68 -6.82
N PRO A 60 -1.86 -8.13 -7.98
CA PRO A 60 -2.66 -7.12 -8.68
C PRO A 60 -4.10 -7.58 -8.92
N LEU A 61 -5.03 -6.63 -8.94
CA LEU A 61 -6.48 -6.84 -9.12
C LEU A 61 -7.21 -7.53 -7.95
N ASN A 62 -6.49 -8.05 -6.96
CA ASN A 62 -7.10 -8.55 -5.74
C ASN A 62 -7.55 -7.40 -4.82
N THR A 63 -8.52 -7.68 -3.95
CA THR A 63 -9.03 -6.70 -3.00
C THR A 63 -8.30 -6.84 -1.67
N LEU A 64 -7.72 -5.75 -1.19
CA LEU A 64 -7.13 -5.68 0.15
C LEU A 64 -8.23 -5.35 1.16
N ILE A 65 -8.44 -6.21 2.16
CA ILE A 65 -9.37 -6.00 3.26
C ILE A 65 -8.54 -5.63 4.48
N VAL A 66 -8.75 -4.43 5.03
CA VAL A 66 -7.96 -3.90 6.14
C VAL A 66 -8.87 -3.66 7.34
N ASP A 67 -8.49 -4.22 8.49
CA ASP A 67 -9.18 -3.99 9.76
C ASP A 67 -8.57 -2.74 10.42
N VAL A 68 -9.16 -1.57 10.13
CA VAL A 68 -8.68 -0.27 10.63
C VAL A 68 -9.34 0.08 11.96
N TRP A 69 -8.53 0.40 12.96
CA TRP A 69 -9.00 0.93 14.24
C TRP A 69 -8.62 2.41 14.35
N GLY A 70 -9.60 3.30 14.17
CA GLY A 70 -9.40 4.75 14.16
C GLY A 70 -9.15 5.33 12.77
N GLY A 71 -8.36 6.40 12.69
CA GLY A 71 -8.12 7.15 11.44
C GLY A 71 -6.77 6.87 10.76
N GLN A 72 -6.00 5.91 11.28
CA GLN A 72 -4.64 5.63 10.82
C GLN A 72 -4.50 4.18 10.38
N LEU A 73 -3.55 3.96 9.47
CA LEU A 73 -3.05 2.65 9.12
C LEU A 73 -1.60 2.54 9.58
N CYS A 74 -1.32 1.55 10.43
CA CYS A 74 -0.05 1.40 11.11
C CYS A 74 0.67 0.10 10.70
N ARG A 75 1.98 0.06 10.94
CA ARG A 75 2.77 -1.16 10.86
C ARG A 75 2.17 -2.22 11.78
N ASN A 76 2.24 -3.47 11.37
CA ASN A 76 1.61 -4.63 12.01
C ASN A 76 0.09 -4.65 12.02
N ASP A 77 -0.61 -3.62 11.51
CA ASP A 77 -2.04 -3.73 11.29
C ASP A 77 -2.34 -4.88 10.36
N ARG A 78 -3.48 -5.50 10.62
CA ARG A 78 -3.88 -6.73 9.95
C ARG A 78 -4.63 -6.42 8.67
N PHE A 79 -4.31 -7.19 7.65
CA PHE A 79 -5.08 -7.22 6.42
C PHE A 79 -5.24 -8.66 5.93
N ARG A 80 -6.25 -8.84 5.07
CA ARG A 80 -6.46 -10.06 4.29
C ARG A 80 -6.61 -9.67 2.83
N VAL A 81 -6.52 -10.66 1.95
CA VAL A 81 -6.70 -10.45 0.52
C VAL A 81 -7.85 -11.31 0.02
N LEU A 82 -8.74 -10.71 -0.75
CA LEU A 82 -9.83 -11.39 -1.42
C LEU A 82 -9.52 -11.48 -2.92
N THR A 83 -9.39 -12.71 -3.41
CA THR A 83 -9.18 -12.99 -4.84
C THR A 83 -10.51 -12.87 -5.60
N PRO A 84 -10.55 -12.23 -6.78
CA PRO A 84 -11.76 -12.17 -7.60
C PRO A 84 -12.36 -13.56 -7.86
N GLY A 85 -13.68 -13.67 -7.73
CA GLY A 85 -14.41 -14.93 -7.91
C GLY A 85 -14.44 -15.85 -6.67
N THR A 86 -13.83 -15.45 -5.56
CA THR A 86 -13.90 -16.17 -4.28
C THR A 86 -14.67 -15.37 -3.23
N SER A 87 -15.19 -16.05 -2.20
CA SER A 87 -15.88 -15.44 -1.06
C SER A 87 -15.10 -15.52 0.26
N ILE A 88 -14.09 -16.39 0.33
CA ILE A 88 -13.28 -16.61 1.53
C ILE A 88 -11.96 -15.84 1.37
N PRO A 89 -11.68 -14.83 2.22
CA PRO A 89 -10.40 -14.12 2.20
C PRO A 89 -9.22 -15.00 2.62
N SER A 90 -8.02 -14.58 2.26
CA SER A 90 -6.75 -15.18 2.70
C SER A 90 -6.59 -15.20 4.22
N PRO A 91 -5.60 -15.95 4.73
CA PRO A 91 -5.09 -15.76 6.09
C PRO A 91 -4.66 -14.31 6.34
N TYR A 92 -4.54 -13.96 7.63
CA TYR A 92 -4.09 -12.65 8.04
C TYR A 92 -2.62 -12.40 7.70
N CYS A 93 -2.38 -11.28 7.03
CA CYS A 93 -1.08 -10.67 6.82
C CYS A 93 -0.97 -9.39 7.65
N ARG A 94 0.25 -8.85 7.77
CA ARG A 94 0.54 -7.65 8.54
C ARG A 94 1.34 -6.66 7.71
N PHE A 95 1.10 -5.37 7.87
CA PHE A 95 1.88 -4.35 7.17
C PHE A 95 3.29 -4.17 7.72
N THR A 96 4.23 -3.90 6.84
CA THR A 96 5.52 -3.28 7.18
C THR A 96 5.36 -1.78 7.48
N ARG A 97 6.47 -1.08 7.73
CA ARG A 97 6.47 0.39 7.76
C ARG A 97 6.11 0.99 6.40
N PHE A 98 5.70 2.25 6.42
CA PHE A 98 5.26 3.01 5.26
C PHE A 98 6.37 3.97 4.83
N THR A 99 7.02 3.68 3.70
CA THR A 99 8.07 4.54 3.15
C THR A 99 7.45 5.56 2.20
N PRO A 100 7.57 6.88 2.44
CA PRO A 100 7.07 7.89 1.52
C PRO A 100 8.01 8.02 0.32
N TYR A 101 7.42 8.16 -0.86
CA TYR A 101 8.10 8.53 -2.11
C TYR A 101 7.48 9.85 -2.58
N THR A 102 8.25 10.93 -2.48
CA THR A 102 7.78 12.27 -2.81
C THR A 102 8.41 12.76 -4.09
N LEU A 103 7.60 13.43 -4.92
CA LEU A 103 8.15 14.18 -6.04
C LEU A 103 9.02 15.33 -5.49
N PRO A 104 10.18 15.62 -6.11
CA PRO A 104 11.00 16.76 -5.69
C PRO A 104 10.20 18.06 -5.78
N ASP A 105 10.53 19.01 -4.91
CA ASP A 105 10.05 20.39 -5.05
C ASP A 105 10.66 20.99 -6.31
N LYS A 106 9.79 21.46 -7.21
CA LYS A 106 10.20 22.31 -8.32
C LYS A 106 10.47 23.68 -7.71
N ARG A 107 11.72 23.94 -7.37
CA ARG A 107 12.17 25.25 -6.91
C ARG A 107 12.17 26.25 -8.07
#